data_AF-A0A924XUS8-F1
#
_entry.id   AF-A0A924XUS8-F1
#
_cell.length_a   1.000
_cell.length_b   1.000
_cell.length_c   1.000
_cell.angle_alpha   90.00
_cell.angle_beta   90.00
_cell.angle_gamma   90.00
#
_symmetry.space_group_name_H-M   'P 1'
#
loop_
_entity.id
_entity.type
_entity.pdbx_description
1 polymer ?
#
loop_
_entity_poly.entity_id
_entity_poly.type
_entity_poly.pdbx_seq_one_letter_code
_entity_poly.pdbx_strand_id
1 'polypeptide(L)'
;FDTELSAIRKAFPQVNDIAARPEYDLRTVVVAVRAGTALEANWNKGEPVTGEEALDALSREFAPEEIKPLGSPVETMPAYFTVRFGQSLNMVKLAERLKAASGNITAASADFTSGDGSDITRSGDGSRRYVFSRGSGDCPSGCIRRHLYDFAVSPGGEVTLTREEDGPTD
;
A
#
# COMPACT_ATOMS: atom_id res chain seq x y z
N PHE A 1 17.57 -13.18 -7.61
CA PHE A 1 16.92 -11.87 -7.46
C PHE A 1 17.89 -10.74 -7.80
N ASP A 2 18.86 -10.40 -6.95
CA ASP A 2 19.77 -9.25 -7.21
C ASP A 2 20.61 -9.37 -8.48
N THR A 3 21.10 -10.57 -8.81
CA THR A 3 21.85 -10.82 -10.05
C THR A 3 21.00 -10.62 -11.31
N GLU A 4 19.73 -11.01 -11.26
CA GLU A 4 18.80 -10.90 -12.39
C GLU A 4 18.35 -9.44 -12.57
N LEU A 5 18.08 -8.73 -11.46
CA LEU A 5 17.80 -7.29 -11.49
C LEU A 5 19.00 -6.49 -12.02
N SER A 6 20.21 -6.87 -11.64
CA SER A 6 21.44 -6.26 -12.17
C SER A 6 21.58 -6.49 -13.68
N ALA A 7 21.27 -7.71 -14.16
CA ALA A 7 21.28 -8.01 -15.59
C ALA A 7 20.23 -7.19 -16.36
N ILE A 8 19.00 -7.08 -15.84
CA ILE A 8 17.93 -6.26 -16.43
C ILE A 8 18.36 -4.80 -16.51
N ARG A 9 18.82 -4.22 -15.40
CA ARG A 9 19.29 -2.82 -15.32
C ARG A 9 20.47 -2.52 -16.24
N LYS A 10 21.38 -3.48 -16.41
CA LYS A 10 22.50 -3.37 -17.36
C LYS A 10 22.02 -3.37 -18.81
N ALA A 11 21.03 -4.20 -19.14
CA ALA A 11 20.48 -4.31 -20.49
C ALA A 11 19.50 -3.16 -20.83
N PHE A 12 18.79 -2.64 -19.83
CA PHE A 12 17.75 -1.62 -19.96
C PHE A 12 17.97 -0.48 -18.94
N PRO A 13 18.89 0.46 -19.24
CA PRO A 13 19.24 1.53 -18.30
C PRO A 13 18.07 2.44 -17.92
N GLN A 14 17.00 2.48 -18.72
CA GLN A 14 15.82 3.28 -18.46
C GLN A 14 15.01 2.83 -17.24
N VAL A 15 15.31 1.68 -16.62
CA VAL A 15 14.66 1.23 -15.37
C VAL A 15 15.56 1.33 -14.14
N ASN A 16 16.71 2.01 -14.25
CA ASN A 16 17.71 2.09 -13.16
C ASN A 16 17.24 2.89 -11.94
N ASP A 17 16.34 3.84 -12.13
CA ASP A 17 15.72 4.68 -11.10
C ASP A 17 14.53 3.99 -10.40
N ILE A 18 14.10 2.84 -10.90
CA ILE A 18 12.98 2.07 -10.33
C ILE A 18 13.53 1.12 -9.27
N ALA A 19 13.14 1.32 -8.01
CA ALA A 19 13.52 0.47 -6.88
C ALA A 19 12.44 -0.58 -6.59
N ALA A 20 12.84 -1.75 -6.09
CA ALA A 20 11.89 -2.70 -5.51
C ALA A 20 11.47 -2.16 -4.14
N ARG A 21 10.18 -1.89 -3.96
CA ARG A 21 9.61 -1.53 -2.66
C ARG A 21 8.94 -2.76 -2.06
N PRO A 22 8.85 -2.88 -0.72
CA PRO A 22 7.91 -3.81 -0.12
C PRO A 22 6.50 -3.51 -0.66
N GLU A 23 5.75 -4.55 -1.04
CA GLU A 23 4.43 -4.42 -1.65
C GLU A 23 3.40 -3.72 -0.72
N TYR A 24 3.64 -3.78 0.60
CA TYR A 24 2.88 -3.08 1.64
C TYR A 24 3.73 -2.94 2.91
N ASP A 25 3.49 -1.89 3.71
CA ASP A 25 4.03 -1.82 5.06
C ASP A 25 3.36 -2.90 5.92
N LEU A 26 4.15 -3.88 6.37
CA LEU A 26 3.67 -4.99 7.21
C LEU A 26 3.17 -4.55 8.59
N ARG A 27 3.27 -3.25 8.91
CA ARG A 27 2.96 -2.68 10.22
C ARG A 27 1.86 -1.63 10.17
N THR A 28 1.34 -1.27 9.00
CA THR A 28 0.41 -0.15 8.88
C THR A 28 -0.85 -0.53 8.12
N VAL A 29 -2.00 -0.08 8.64
CA VAL A 29 -3.30 -0.12 7.97
C VAL A 29 -3.74 1.32 7.73
N VAL A 30 -4.26 1.60 6.54
CA VAL A 30 -4.96 2.84 6.22
C VAL A 30 -6.46 2.61 6.41
N VAL A 31 -7.11 3.49 7.16
CA VAL A 31 -8.52 3.37 7.52
C VAL A 31 -9.24 4.66 7.19
N ALA A 32 -10.34 4.56 6.45
CA ALA A 32 -11.26 5.66 6.20
C ALA A 32 -12.41 5.59 7.22
N VAL A 33 -12.65 6.69 7.92
CA VAL A 33 -13.67 6.84 8.95
C VAL A 33 -14.69 7.87 8.52
N ARG A 34 -15.98 7.59 8.75
CA ARG A 34 -17.06 8.53 8.48
C ARG A 34 -16.84 9.83 9.26
N ALA A 35 -16.93 10.96 8.57
CA ALA A 35 -16.84 12.29 9.17
C ALA A 35 -17.95 12.55 10.19
N GLY A 36 -17.65 13.36 11.20
CA GLY A 36 -18.54 13.76 12.28
C GLY A 36 -18.78 12.68 13.34
N THR A 37 -18.00 11.59 13.36
CA THR A 37 -18.18 10.48 14.32
C THR A 37 -17.32 10.64 15.56
N ALA A 38 -17.73 10.02 16.67
CA ALA A 38 -16.91 9.94 17.88
C ALA A 38 -15.58 9.20 17.62
N LEU A 39 -15.61 8.19 16.75
CA LEU A 39 -14.43 7.48 16.29
C LEU A 39 -13.41 8.42 15.65
N GLU A 40 -13.84 9.26 14.70
CA GLU A 40 -12.98 10.27 14.08
C GLU A 40 -12.40 11.24 15.12
N ALA A 41 -13.24 11.74 16.04
CA ALA A 41 -12.80 12.69 17.07
C ALA A 41 -11.73 12.09 18.01
N ASN A 42 -11.85 10.81 18.36
CA ASN A 42 -10.86 10.11 19.19
C ASN A 42 -9.57 9.83 18.42
N TRP A 43 -9.67 9.34 17.18
CA TRP A 43 -8.50 9.03 16.36
C TRP A 43 -7.73 10.28 15.92
N ASN A 44 -8.39 11.43 15.79
CA ASN A 44 -7.71 12.72 15.60
C ASN A 44 -6.82 13.11 16.79
N LYS A 45 -7.09 12.60 17.98
CA LYS A 45 -6.24 12.78 19.18
C LYS A 45 -5.19 11.67 19.34
N GLY A 46 -5.20 10.67 18.44
CA GLY A 46 -4.38 9.47 18.56
C GLY A 46 -4.86 8.50 19.65
N GLU A 47 -6.12 8.60 20.09
CA GLU A 47 -6.66 7.71 21.12
C GLU A 47 -7.14 6.38 20.51
N PRO A 48 -6.58 5.22 20.92
CA PRO A 48 -6.95 3.92 20.36
C PRO A 48 -8.30 3.39 20.87
N VAL A 49 -8.85 4.01 21.91
CA VAL A 49 -10.17 3.69 22.47
C VAL A 49 -11.22 4.51 21.74
N THR A 50 -12.21 3.81 21.21
CA THR A 50 -13.21 4.33 20.28
C THR A 50 -14.61 4.39 20.92
N GLY A 51 -14.80 3.67 22.03
CA GLY A 51 -16.10 3.49 22.67
C GLY A 51 -16.97 2.45 21.97
N GLU A 52 -16.46 1.84 20.90
CA GLU A 52 -17.10 0.73 20.20
C GLU A 52 -16.44 -0.59 20.64
N GLU A 53 -17.20 -1.46 21.32
CA GLU A 53 -16.65 -2.64 22.01
C GLU A 53 -15.80 -3.54 21.09
N ALA A 54 -16.24 -3.77 19.86
CA ALA A 54 -15.54 -4.60 18.89
C ALA A 54 -14.22 -3.98 18.41
N LEU A 55 -14.19 -2.66 18.17
CA LEU A 55 -12.94 -1.96 17.83
C LEU A 55 -12.02 -1.90 19.04
N ASP A 56 -12.55 -1.63 20.22
CA ASP A 56 -11.77 -1.58 21.45
C ASP A 56 -11.16 -2.95 21.80
N ALA A 57 -11.85 -4.05 21.47
CA ALA A 57 -11.31 -5.40 21.57
C ALA A 57 -10.11 -5.61 20.63
N LEU A 58 -10.21 -5.15 19.37
CA LEU A 58 -9.09 -5.19 18.43
C LEU A 58 -7.91 -4.31 18.89
N SER A 59 -8.18 -3.10 19.38
CA SER A 59 -7.17 -2.21 19.94
C SER A 59 -6.45 -2.84 21.13
N ARG A 60 -7.16 -3.59 21.99
CA ARG A 60 -6.54 -4.34 23.09
C ARG A 60 -5.74 -5.56 22.62
N GLU A 61 -6.26 -6.30 21.64
CA GLU A 61 -5.60 -7.50 21.10
C GLU A 61 -4.28 -7.16 20.39
N PHE A 62 -4.29 -6.10 19.57
CA PHE A 62 -3.16 -5.76 18.72
C PHE A 62 -2.30 -4.60 19.21
N ALA A 63 -2.79 -3.84 20.20
CA ALA A 63 -2.08 -2.73 20.84
C ALA A 63 -1.39 -1.81 19.82
N PRO A 64 -2.15 -1.03 19.01
CA PRO A 64 -1.55 -0.12 18.03
C PRO A 64 -0.61 0.85 18.73
N GLU A 65 0.58 1.04 18.16
CA GLU A 65 1.58 1.97 18.69
C GLU A 65 1.22 3.42 18.39
N GLU A 66 0.57 3.64 17.25
CA GLU A 66 0.31 4.97 16.75
C GLU A 66 -0.93 5.00 15.86
N ILE A 67 -1.75 6.04 16.04
CA ILE A 67 -2.86 6.38 15.16
C ILE A 67 -2.67 7.85 14.76
N LYS A 68 -2.62 8.12 13.46
CA LYS A 68 -2.40 9.48 12.93
C LYS A 68 -3.37 9.80 11.80
N PRO A 69 -3.91 11.03 11.74
CA PRO A 69 -4.63 11.48 10.56
C PRO A 69 -3.70 11.52 9.35
N LEU A 70 -4.23 11.09 8.21
CA LEU A 70 -3.56 11.11 6.91
C LEU A 70 -4.16 12.24 6.07
N GLY A 71 -3.35 13.26 5.79
CA GLY A 71 -3.78 14.46 5.05
C GLY A 71 -4.54 15.47 5.91
N SER A 72 -5.04 16.51 5.25
CA SER A 72 -5.83 17.56 5.90
C SER A 72 -7.31 17.16 5.96
N PRO A 73 -8.02 17.37 7.08
CA PRO A 73 -9.43 17.07 7.18
C PRO A 73 -10.25 17.90 6.19
N VAL A 74 -11.18 17.24 5.50
CA VAL A 74 -12.20 17.89 4.66
C VAL A 74 -13.56 17.46 5.19
N GLU A 75 -14.34 18.40 5.74
CA GLU A 75 -15.56 18.11 6.51
C GLU A 75 -16.60 17.26 5.78
N THR A 76 -16.58 17.25 4.44
CA THR A 76 -17.53 16.51 3.60
C THR A 76 -17.02 15.14 3.13
N MET A 77 -15.78 14.78 3.45
CA MET A 77 -15.16 13.53 3.04
C MET A 77 -14.80 12.65 4.26
N PRO A 78 -14.75 11.32 4.11
CA PRO A 78 -14.20 10.46 5.15
C PRO A 78 -12.80 10.93 5.57
N ALA A 79 -12.54 10.93 6.88
CA ALA A 79 -11.21 11.17 7.42
C ALA A 79 -10.37 9.91 7.27
N TYR A 80 -9.14 10.06 6.79
CA TYR A 80 -8.20 8.96 6.64
C TYR A 80 -7.25 8.93 7.82
N PHE A 81 -6.93 7.73 8.30
CA PHE A 81 -6.00 7.49 9.39
C PHE A 81 -5.03 6.39 9.02
N THR A 82 -3.80 6.52 9.49
CA THR A 82 -2.82 5.42 9.56
C THR A 82 -2.86 4.84 10.96
N VAL A 83 -2.92 3.51 11.05
CA VAL A 83 -2.82 2.76 12.31
C VAL A 83 -1.59 1.87 12.22
N ARG A 84 -0.59 2.18 13.04
CA ARG A 84 0.71 1.49 13.07
C ARG A 84 0.81 0.53 14.24
N PHE A 85 1.36 -0.66 13.99
CA PHE A 85 1.54 -1.73 14.97
C PHE A 85 3.02 -2.01 15.23
N GLY A 86 3.36 -2.43 16.45
CA GLY A 86 4.75 -2.70 16.84
C GLY A 86 5.37 -3.96 16.24
N GLN A 87 4.53 -4.81 15.66
CA GLN A 87 4.94 -6.06 15.03
C GLN A 87 4.34 -6.16 13.62
N SER A 88 5.01 -6.94 12.77
CA SER A 88 4.47 -7.28 11.46
C SER A 88 3.30 -8.24 11.61
N LEU A 89 2.13 -7.88 11.07
CA LEU A 89 0.93 -8.74 11.08
C LEU A 89 0.44 -8.95 9.64
N ASN A 90 -0.56 -9.83 9.48
CA ASN A 90 -1.28 -9.93 8.22
C ASN A 90 -2.21 -8.70 8.07
N MET A 91 -1.69 -7.61 7.50
CA MET A 91 -2.38 -6.33 7.39
C MET A 91 -3.67 -6.42 6.58
N VAL A 92 -3.74 -7.29 5.58
CA VAL A 92 -4.98 -7.53 4.81
C VAL A 92 -6.07 -8.10 5.71
N LYS A 93 -5.76 -9.15 6.48
CA LYS A 93 -6.71 -9.75 7.44
C LYS A 93 -7.08 -8.79 8.56
N LEU A 94 -6.14 -7.97 9.02
CA LEU A 94 -6.39 -6.96 10.05
C LEU A 94 -7.31 -5.84 9.54
N ALA A 95 -7.11 -5.37 8.32
CA ALA A 95 -7.98 -4.40 7.67
C ALA A 95 -9.42 -4.92 7.53
N GLU A 96 -9.61 -6.17 7.10
CA GLU A 96 -10.92 -6.84 7.05
C GLU A 96 -11.60 -6.85 8.44
N ARG A 97 -10.85 -7.20 9.49
CA ARG A 97 -11.36 -7.22 10.88
C ARG A 97 -11.74 -5.83 11.37
N LEU A 98 -10.91 -4.81 11.12
CA LEU A 98 -11.20 -3.43 11.49
C LEU A 98 -12.47 -2.93 10.81
N LYS A 99 -12.59 -3.16 9.49
CA LYS A 99 -13.78 -2.79 8.70
C LYS A 99 -15.05 -3.47 9.22
N ALA A 100 -14.95 -4.72 9.65
CA ALA A 100 -16.09 -5.47 10.19
C ALA A 100 -16.46 -5.05 11.63
N ALA A 101 -15.50 -4.51 12.40
CA ALA A 101 -15.69 -4.16 13.80
C ALA A 101 -16.51 -2.87 14.02
N SER A 102 -16.65 -2.02 13.00
CA SER A 102 -17.39 -0.77 13.12
C SER A 102 -18.11 -0.38 11.83
N GLY A 103 -19.38 0.02 11.97
CA GLY A 103 -20.15 0.65 10.89
C GLY A 103 -19.68 2.07 10.53
N ASN A 104 -18.79 2.66 11.32
CA ASN A 104 -18.20 3.99 11.08
C ASN A 104 -16.91 3.94 10.26
N ILE A 105 -16.29 2.77 10.13
CA ILE A 105 -15.19 2.55 9.20
C ILE A 105 -15.79 2.32 7.80
N THR A 106 -15.54 3.23 6.87
CA THR A 106 -16.07 3.18 5.50
C THR A 106 -15.15 2.39 4.57
N ALA A 107 -13.85 2.38 4.83
CA ALA A 107 -12.88 1.51 4.17
C ALA A 107 -11.71 1.20 5.11
N ALA A 108 -11.06 0.06 4.91
CA ALA A 108 -9.77 -0.25 5.55
C ALA A 108 -8.95 -1.10 4.58
N SER A 109 -7.66 -0.81 4.47
CA SER A 109 -6.73 -1.53 3.63
C SER A 109 -5.38 -1.64 4.32
N ALA A 110 -4.61 -2.68 4.01
CA ALA A 110 -3.18 -2.63 4.27
C ALA A 110 -2.62 -1.33 3.69
N ASP A 111 -1.61 -0.74 4.34
CA ASP A 111 -0.89 0.37 3.76
C ASP A 111 -0.07 -0.14 2.58
N PHE A 112 -0.75 -0.22 1.44
CA PHE A 112 -0.12 -0.54 0.19
C PHE A 112 0.82 0.61 -0.12
N THR A 113 2.06 0.29 -0.46
CA THR A 113 2.90 1.22 -1.23
C THR A 113 2.36 1.36 -2.67
N SER A 114 1.09 1.04 -2.92
CA SER A 114 0.38 1.26 -4.17
C SER A 114 -0.17 2.67 -4.16
N GLY A 115 0.67 3.59 -4.61
CA GLY A 115 0.30 5.00 -4.63
C GLY A 115 1.39 5.90 -5.18
N ASP A 116 2.62 5.71 -4.71
CA ASP A 116 3.51 6.86 -4.58
C ASP A 116 4.96 6.60 -5.06
N GLY A 117 5.12 5.74 -6.06
CA GLY A 117 6.42 5.59 -6.72
C GLY A 117 6.56 4.37 -7.61
N SER A 118 7.76 4.28 -8.18
CA SER A 118 8.19 3.16 -8.99
C SER A 118 8.40 1.90 -8.13
N ASP A 119 8.04 0.73 -8.67
CA ASP A 119 8.15 -0.56 -7.98
C ASP A 119 8.62 -1.68 -8.92
N ILE A 120 9.15 -2.78 -8.37
CA ILE A 120 9.53 -3.99 -9.09
C ILE A 120 8.87 -5.21 -8.44
N THR A 121 8.01 -5.90 -9.18
CA THR A 121 7.42 -7.18 -8.75
C THR A 121 8.01 -8.34 -9.56
N ARG A 122 8.03 -9.54 -8.97
CA ARG A 122 8.41 -10.78 -9.65
C ARG A 122 7.25 -11.75 -9.58
N SER A 123 6.99 -12.44 -10.69
CA SER A 123 5.95 -13.48 -10.72
C SER A 123 6.22 -14.59 -9.70
N GLY A 124 5.19 -14.96 -8.94
CA GLY A 124 5.24 -16.01 -7.90
C GLY A 124 5.10 -17.45 -8.43
N ASP A 125 4.87 -17.62 -9.73
CA ASP A 125 4.67 -18.93 -10.40
C ASP A 125 5.97 -19.69 -10.71
N GLY A 126 7.11 -19.24 -10.18
CA GLY A 126 8.43 -19.81 -10.47
C GLY A 126 9.02 -19.36 -11.81
N SER A 127 8.28 -18.59 -12.63
CA SER A 127 8.85 -17.93 -13.80
C SER A 127 9.84 -16.84 -13.38
N ARG A 128 10.78 -16.53 -14.26
CA ARG A 128 11.72 -15.41 -14.10
C ARG A 128 11.18 -14.18 -14.82
N ARG A 129 9.91 -13.84 -14.54
CA ARG A 129 9.24 -12.66 -15.05
C ARG A 129 9.26 -11.55 -14.01
N TYR A 130 9.61 -10.33 -14.43
CA TYR A 130 9.73 -9.15 -13.59
C TYR A 130 8.92 -8.00 -14.18
N VAL A 131 8.12 -7.33 -13.37
CA VAL A 131 7.35 -6.15 -13.77
C VAL A 131 7.94 -4.95 -13.07
N PHE A 132 8.46 -3.99 -13.84
CA PHE A 132 8.88 -2.70 -13.34
C PHE A 132 7.77 -1.72 -13.61
N SER A 133 7.33 -1.00 -12.59
CA SER A 133 6.36 0.08 -12.71
C SER A 133 7.03 1.39 -12.38
N ARG A 134 6.75 2.43 -13.16
CA ARG A 134 7.09 3.83 -12.83
C ARG A 134 5.78 4.58 -12.64
N GLY A 135 5.49 4.96 -11.40
CA GLY A 135 4.37 5.85 -11.07
C GLY A 135 4.73 7.31 -11.35
N SER A 136 3.77 8.08 -11.87
CA SER A 136 3.90 9.54 -12.02
C SER A 136 2.55 10.24 -11.81
N GLY A 137 2.59 11.41 -11.15
CA GLY A 137 1.46 12.32 -10.98
C GLY A 137 1.11 12.61 -9.52
N ASP A 138 1.19 13.88 -9.12
CA ASP A 138 0.53 14.43 -7.93
C ASP A 138 -0.87 14.88 -8.35
N CYS A 139 -1.88 14.00 -8.27
CA CYS A 139 -3.24 14.38 -8.60
C CYS A 139 -4.14 14.37 -7.36
N PRO A 140 -4.82 15.48 -7.01
CA PRO A 140 -5.77 15.55 -5.90
C PRO A 140 -6.95 14.57 -5.99
N SER A 141 -7.11 13.88 -7.12
CA SER A 141 -8.20 12.94 -7.44
C SER A 141 -7.75 11.47 -7.52
N GLY A 142 -6.49 11.15 -7.19
CA GLY A 142 -6.01 9.76 -7.13
C GLY A 142 -5.61 9.11 -8.48
N CYS A 143 -5.50 9.90 -9.56
CA CYS A 143 -5.07 9.38 -10.86
C CYS A 143 -3.54 9.19 -10.90
N ILE A 144 -3.07 7.97 -10.66
CA ILE A 144 -1.66 7.60 -10.85
C ILE A 144 -1.50 7.14 -12.30
N ARG A 145 -0.67 7.84 -13.09
CA ARG A 145 -0.21 7.28 -14.37
C ARG A 145 0.90 6.28 -14.08
N ARG A 146 0.81 5.08 -14.66
CA ARG A 146 1.89 4.11 -14.57
C ARG A 146 2.44 3.81 -15.95
N HIS A 147 3.77 3.74 -16.01
CA HIS A 147 4.50 3.15 -17.11
C HIS A 147 5.03 1.79 -16.66
N LEU A 148 4.71 0.73 -17.40
CA LEU A 148 5.02 -0.66 -17.02
C LEU A 148 6.01 -1.28 -18.01
N TYR A 149 6.99 -2.00 -17.49
CA TYR A 149 7.93 -2.82 -18.26
C TYR A 149 7.89 -4.27 -17.74
N ASP A 150 7.53 -5.23 -18.60
CA ASP A 150 7.62 -6.66 -18.29
C ASP A 150 8.89 -7.27 -18.90
N PHE A 151 9.74 -7.84 -18.07
CA PHE A 151 10.94 -8.57 -18.50
C PHE A 151 10.80 -10.07 -18.23
N ALA A 152 11.29 -10.88 -19.16
CA ALA A 152 11.56 -12.29 -18.94
C ALA A 152 13.07 -12.54 -18.92
N VAL A 153 13.54 -13.34 -17.97
CA VAL A 153 14.95 -13.75 -17.89
C VAL A 153 15.05 -15.24 -18.18
N SER A 154 15.82 -15.62 -19.21
CA SER A 154 16.02 -17.03 -19.55
C SER A 154 16.84 -17.75 -18.46
N PRO A 155 16.84 -19.11 -18.43
CA PRO A 155 17.71 -19.86 -17.54
C PRO A 155 19.20 -19.47 -17.67
N GLY A 156 19.62 -19.11 -18.90
CA GLY A 156 20.98 -18.66 -19.22
C GLY A 156 21.27 -17.19 -18.91
N GLY A 157 20.31 -16.44 -18.37
CA GLY A 157 20.48 -15.04 -17.96
C GLY A 157 20.25 -14.01 -19.06
N GLU A 158 19.74 -14.44 -20.22
CA GLU A 158 19.33 -13.52 -21.28
C GLU A 158 18.05 -12.79 -20.88
N VAL A 159 18.02 -11.47 -21.07
CA VAL A 159 16.88 -10.62 -20.68
C VAL A 159 16.12 -10.19 -21.93
N THR A 160 14.80 -10.35 -21.91
CA THR A 160 13.90 -9.90 -22.99
C THR A 160 12.82 -9.00 -22.42
N LEU A 161 12.62 -7.82 -23.03
CA LEU A 161 11.44 -6.99 -22.80
C LEU A 161 10.24 -7.61 -23.53
N THR A 162 9.22 -7.98 -22.77
CA THR A 162 8.02 -8.69 -23.25
C THR A 162 6.79 -7.79 -23.35
N ARG A 163 6.77 -6.68 -22.61
CA ARG A 163 5.71 -5.66 -22.65
C ARG A 163 6.28 -4.31 -22.20
N GLU A 164 5.86 -3.24 -22.85
CA GLU A 164 6.06 -1.86 -22.42
C GLU A 164 4.75 -1.10 -22.67
N GLU A 165 4.19 -0.44 -21.65
CA GLU A 165 2.95 0.29 -21.80
C GLU A 165 2.82 1.50 -20.87
N ASP A 166 2.14 2.52 -21.37
CA ASP A 166 1.67 3.70 -20.63
C ASP A 166 0.16 3.59 -20.43
N GLY A 167 -0.33 3.65 -19.19
CA GLY A 167 -1.77 3.61 -18.94
C GLY A 167 -2.21 4.08 -17.56
N PRO A 168 -3.48 4.49 -17.41
CA PRO A 168 -4.12 4.58 -16.10
C PRO A 168 -4.26 3.15 -15.53
N THR A 169 -4.03 2.98 -14.23
CA THR A 169 -4.49 1.78 -13.53
C THR A 169 -5.93 2.02 -13.10
N ASP A 170 -6.88 1.30 -13.70
CA ASP A 170 -8.28 1.22 -13.24
C ASP A 170 -8.38 0.52 -11.88
#